data_AF-A0A956J2U3-F1
#
_entry.id   AF-A0A956J2U3-F1
#
_cell.length_a   1.000
_cell.length_b   1.000
_cell.length_c   1.000
_cell.angle_alpha   90.00
_cell.angle_beta   90.00
_cell.angle_gamma   90.00
#
_symmetry.space_group_name_H-M   'P 1'
#
loop_
_entity.id
_entity.type
_entity.pdbx_description
1 polymer ?
#
loop_
_entity_poly.entity_id
_entity_poly.type
_entity_poly.pdbx_seq_one_letter_code
_entity_poly.pdbx_strand_id
1 'polypeptide(L)'
;MFAMCGNVAVAMQLRHHQQGCILRDLNLVWTWLLLLFALLFGCATEREKQQPRAAAYDPLAFAKARVGKVENLEASVPPQCYTKTDGVSNPCWTCHTQSHGMNAMSDAHLQRAYAFSDFALKNHWSNLFEPAVAPGQETEAALLGYVRQDNYAALREALRSRSDFPGYKPDLDFDAGFDELGFARDGSGWRSLRYKPFPATFWPMNGSTDDVFVRLPKQFREDDKGEASAETYRANLSLLEASLASDPALESAALDHPIEPLSETVVGYDLNGDGRIAGEAKKLHALPTTFFGAAKAIKLRRGLFPRGTEFLHSVRYLDPDAPSFMARRMKELRYMKKTRELDAW
;
A
#
# COMPACT_ATOMS: atom_id res chain seq x y z
N MET A 1 -42.19 21.99 -0.35
CA MET A 1 -42.94 22.95 0.49
C MET A 1 -41.98 24.11 0.78
N PHE A 2 -42.19 25.23 0.05
CA PHE A 2 -41.71 26.63 0.21
C PHE A 2 -40.30 26.93 0.79
N ALA A 3 -39.49 27.89 0.31
CA ALA A 3 -39.63 28.95 -0.69
C ALA A 3 -38.24 29.54 -1.04
N MET A 4 -38.12 30.11 -2.23
CA MET A 4 -37.13 31.12 -2.62
C MET A 4 -37.45 32.50 -2.00
N CYS A 5 -36.43 33.34 -1.79
CA CYS A 5 -36.41 34.80 -1.96
C CYS A 5 -34.95 35.26 -1.68
N GLY A 6 -34.28 36.14 -2.43
CA GLY A 6 -34.72 37.23 -3.29
C GLY A 6 -34.18 38.56 -2.71
N ASN A 7 -33.17 39.13 -3.40
CA ASN A 7 -32.59 40.49 -3.39
C ASN A 7 -33.09 41.58 -2.42
N VAL A 8 -32.20 42.52 -2.04
CA VAL A 8 -32.23 43.95 -2.49
C VAL A 8 -31.09 44.74 -1.83
N ALA A 9 -30.36 45.50 -2.65
CA ALA A 9 -29.46 46.58 -2.25
C ALA A 9 -30.23 47.90 -2.11
N VAL A 10 -29.88 48.74 -1.14
CA VAL A 10 -30.29 50.16 -1.10
C VAL A 10 -29.08 51.02 -0.72
N ALA A 11 -28.69 51.89 -1.65
CA ALA A 11 -27.86 53.05 -1.41
C ALA A 11 -28.75 54.22 -0.93
N MET A 12 -28.24 55.04 -0.03
CA MET A 12 -28.80 56.37 0.22
C MET A 12 -27.69 57.34 0.62
N GLN A 13 -27.94 58.59 0.29
CA GLN A 13 -27.00 59.59 -0.17
C GLN A 13 -27.13 60.86 0.69
N LEU A 14 -26.13 61.75 0.56
CA LEU A 14 -26.17 63.20 0.84
C LEU A 14 -25.86 63.67 2.28
N ARG A 15 -24.85 64.55 2.42
CA ARG A 15 -25.01 65.99 2.20
C ARG A 15 -23.67 66.73 2.06
N HIS A 16 -23.69 67.70 1.15
CA HIS A 16 -22.66 68.71 0.87
C HIS A 16 -22.61 69.80 1.94
N HIS A 17 -21.43 70.40 2.13
CA HIS A 17 -21.31 71.85 2.31
C HIS A 17 -20.08 72.40 1.58
N GLN A 18 -20.31 73.49 0.82
CA GLN A 18 -19.34 74.26 0.04
C GLN A 18 -18.44 75.15 0.89
N GLN A 19 -17.23 75.43 0.38
CA GLN A 19 -16.47 76.69 0.32
C GLN A 19 -15.07 76.30 -0.23
N GLY A 20 -14.40 76.91 -1.20
CA GLY A 20 -14.48 78.24 -1.79
C GLY A 20 -13.04 78.75 -2.00
N CYS A 21 -12.46 78.44 -3.16
CA CYS A 21 -11.38 79.15 -3.88
C CYS A 21 -9.95 79.32 -3.30
N ILE A 22 -9.02 79.39 -4.27
CA ILE A 22 -7.64 79.94 -4.28
C ILE A 22 -6.51 78.89 -4.11
N LEU A 23 -5.45 79.06 -4.92
CA LEU A 23 -4.19 78.30 -5.07
C LEU A 23 -4.14 77.22 -6.18
N ARG A 24 -4.31 77.68 -7.43
CA ARG A 24 -3.45 77.20 -8.53
C ARG A 24 -2.02 77.70 -8.22
N ASP A 25 -1.03 76.81 -8.36
CA ASP A 25 0.44 77.05 -8.33
C ASP A 25 1.26 76.33 -7.23
N LEU A 26 0.69 75.33 -6.51
CA LEU A 26 1.49 74.41 -5.66
C LEU A 26 1.69 72.99 -6.22
N ASN A 27 1.08 72.64 -7.35
CA ASN A 27 1.01 71.24 -7.80
C ASN A 27 2.26 70.69 -8.51
N LEU A 28 3.17 71.54 -9.00
CA LEU A 28 4.38 71.08 -9.69
C LEU A 28 5.50 70.72 -8.70
N VAL A 29 5.70 71.49 -7.64
CA VAL A 29 6.80 71.22 -6.69
C VAL A 29 6.57 69.93 -5.90
N TRP A 30 5.32 69.62 -5.56
CA TRP A 30 4.96 68.38 -4.86
C TRP A 30 5.05 67.12 -5.72
N THR A 31 4.76 67.22 -7.03
CA THR A 31 4.91 66.08 -7.94
C THR A 31 6.37 65.74 -8.21
N TRP A 32 7.25 66.74 -8.31
CA TRP A 32 8.70 66.51 -8.43
C TRP A 32 9.33 65.94 -7.15
N LEU A 33 8.88 66.37 -5.96
CA LEU A 33 9.35 65.83 -4.68
C LEU A 33 8.91 64.37 -4.45
N LEU A 34 7.69 63.99 -4.85
CA LEU A 34 7.21 62.60 -4.76
C LEU A 34 7.96 61.66 -5.72
N LEU A 35 8.30 62.12 -6.93
CA LEU A 35 9.12 61.37 -7.89
C LEU A 35 10.57 61.20 -7.41
N LEU A 36 11.16 62.23 -6.78
CA LEU A 36 12.51 62.11 -6.20
C LEU A 36 12.54 61.19 -4.97
N PHE A 37 11.48 61.17 -4.16
CA PHE A 37 11.37 60.26 -3.02
C PHE A 37 11.22 58.80 -3.47
N ALA A 38 10.48 58.55 -4.57
CA ALA A 38 10.37 57.23 -5.18
C ALA A 38 11.69 56.74 -5.81
N LEU A 39 12.50 57.65 -6.37
CA LEU A 39 13.81 57.32 -6.95
C LEU A 39 14.91 57.13 -5.90
N LEU A 40 14.86 57.82 -4.75
CA LEU A 40 15.86 57.69 -3.69
C LEU A 40 15.60 56.53 -2.71
N PHE A 41 14.36 56.03 -2.61
CA PHE A 41 14.04 54.81 -1.86
C PHE A 41 13.89 53.56 -2.73
N GLY A 42 13.92 53.68 -4.07
CA GLY A 42 13.82 52.58 -5.02
C GLY A 42 15.08 51.73 -5.20
N CYS A 43 16.16 52.02 -4.47
CA CYS A 43 17.40 51.22 -4.46
C CYS A 43 17.69 50.59 -3.10
N ALA A 44 16.67 50.28 -2.30
CA ALA A 44 16.80 49.17 -1.37
C ALA A 44 16.60 47.89 -2.19
N THR A 45 17.70 47.23 -2.55
CA THR A 45 17.65 45.85 -3.05
C THR A 45 16.79 45.04 -2.09
N GLU A 46 15.55 44.74 -2.48
CA GLU A 46 14.81 43.62 -1.94
C GLU A 46 15.64 42.40 -2.30
N ARG A 47 16.53 42.06 -1.37
CA ARG A 47 17.13 40.75 -1.27
C ARG A 47 15.95 39.87 -0.94
N GLU A 48 15.24 39.46 -1.99
CA GLU A 48 14.24 38.42 -1.99
C GLU A 48 14.89 37.31 -1.18
N LYS A 49 14.46 37.18 0.08
CA LYS A 49 14.86 36.07 0.92
C LYS A 49 14.26 34.89 0.17
N GLN A 50 15.05 34.29 -0.73
CA GLN A 50 14.82 32.96 -1.22
C GLN A 50 14.61 32.15 0.05
N GLN A 51 13.33 31.91 0.38
CA GLN A 51 12.97 30.91 1.35
C GLN A 51 13.77 29.69 0.94
N PRO A 52 14.56 29.08 1.86
CA PRO A 52 15.35 27.93 1.51
C PRO A 52 14.41 26.96 0.82
N ARG A 53 14.65 26.74 -0.48
CA ARG A 53 13.83 25.85 -1.31
C ARG A 53 13.71 24.58 -0.49
N ALA A 54 12.48 24.25 -0.07
CA ALA A 54 12.23 23.09 0.78
C ALA A 54 13.05 21.95 0.20
N ALA A 55 13.93 21.36 1.01
CA ALA A 55 14.86 20.33 0.53
C ALA A 55 14.04 19.32 -0.27
N ALA A 56 14.47 19.03 -1.50
CA ALA A 56 13.72 18.14 -2.38
C ALA A 56 13.44 16.83 -1.62
N TYR A 57 12.19 16.39 -1.61
CA TYR A 57 11.77 15.19 -0.91
C TYR A 57 12.60 14.00 -1.39
N ASP A 58 13.48 13.48 -0.53
CA ASP A 58 14.25 12.27 -0.78
C ASP A 58 13.70 11.12 0.08
N PRO A 59 12.92 10.19 -0.48
CA PRO A 59 12.38 9.04 0.26
C PRO A 59 13.46 8.09 0.79
N LEU A 60 14.70 8.18 0.30
CA LEU A 60 15.81 7.32 0.71
C LEU A 60 16.72 7.95 1.77
N ALA A 61 16.52 9.22 2.12
CA ALA A 61 17.41 9.95 3.03
C ALA A 61 17.57 9.25 4.39
N PHE A 62 16.45 8.79 4.96
CA PHE A 62 16.45 8.08 6.25
C PHE A 62 17.23 6.77 6.20
N ALA A 63 17.05 5.98 5.12
CA ALA A 63 17.74 4.71 4.93
C ALA A 63 19.24 4.93 4.68
N LYS A 64 19.60 5.90 3.83
CA LYS A 64 20.99 6.27 3.52
C LYS A 64 21.76 6.70 4.78
N ALA A 65 21.13 7.46 5.68
CA ALA A 65 21.74 7.90 6.94
C ALA A 65 21.97 6.76 7.97
N ARG A 66 21.36 5.58 7.74
CA ARG A 66 21.43 4.41 8.63
C ARG A 66 22.11 3.19 8.02
N VAL A 67 22.72 3.30 6.85
CA VAL A 67 23.49 2.20 6.26
C VAL A 67 24.53 1.70 7.28
N GLY A 68 24.54 0.39 7.51
CA GLY A 68 25.44 -0.27 8.46
C GLY A 68 25.08 -0.12 9.94
N LYS A 69 23.98 0.56 10.28
CA LYS A 69 23.49 0.71 11.66
C LYS A 69 22.35 -0.28 11.91
N VAL A 70 22.60 -1.29 12.73
CA VAL A 70 21.58 -2.26 13.18
C VAL A 70 21.47 -2.14 14.70
N GLU A 71 20.30 -1.70 15.18
CA GLU A 71 20.04 -1.50 16.62
C GLU A 71 19.55 -2.79 17.29
N ASN A 72 18.72 -3.57 16.60
CA ASN A 72 18.24 -4.87 17.07
C ASN A 72 18.79 -6.00 16.18
N LEU A 73 19.80 -6.71 16.69
CA LEU A 73 20.43 -7.84 15.98
C LEU A 73 19.52 -9.07 15.87
N GLU A 74 18.48 -9.13 16.69
CA GLU A 74 17.49 -10.23 16.75
C GLU A 74 16.11 -9.73 16.33
N ALA A 75 16.05 -8.81 15.36
CA ALA A 75 14.80 -8.26 14.83
C ALA A 75 13.87 -9.32 14.19
N SER A 76 14.39 -10.52 13.91
CA SER A 76 13.60 -11.70 13.52
C SER A 76 12.76 -12.28 14.67
N VAL A 77 13.08 -11.97 15.93
CA VAL A 77 12.27 -12.35 17.10
C VAL A 77 11.21 -11.25 17.34
N PRO A 78 9.94 -11.49 16.97
CA PRO A 78 8.92 -10.46 17.04
C PRO A 78 8.54 -10.13 18.51
N PRO A 79 7.99 -8.94 18.78
CA PRO A 79 7.69 -8.50 20.14
C PRO A 79 6.75 -9.45 20.90
N GLN A 80 5.87 -10.16 20.18
CA GLN A 80 4.95 -11.15 20.74
C GLN A 80 5.68 -12.27 21.48
N CYS A 81 6.89 -12.64 21.07
CA CYS A 81 7.71 -13.67 21.72
C CYS A 81 8.13 -13.30 23.16
N TYR A 82 8.09 -12.01 23.51
CA TYR A 82 8.42 -11.50 24.85
C TYR A 82 7.22 -11.38 25.78
N THR A 83 6.05 -11.83 25.35
CA THR A 83 4.83 -11.80 26.18
C THR A 83 5.06 -12.59 27.45
N LYS A 84 4.76 -11.98 28.60
CA LYS A 84 4.79 -12.67 29.89
C LYS A 84 3.78 -13.82 29.85
N THR A 85 4.27 -15.06 29.92
CA THR A 85 3.41 -16.23 29.72
C THR A 85 2.59 -16.54 30.95
N ASP A 86 3.20 -16.53 32.15
CA ASP A 86 2.60 -16.86 33.45
C ASP A 86 1.73 -18.15 33.44
N GLY A 87 1.97 -19.06 32.49
CA GLY A 87 1.14 -20.25 32.25
C GLY A 87 -0.24 -19.98 31.63
N VAL A 88 -0.59 -18.73 31.33
CA VAL A 88 -1.91 -18.31 30.80
C VAL A 88 -1.85 -17.94 29.32
N SER A 89 -0.70 -17.44 28.85
CA SER A 89 -0.50 -17.00 27.47
C SER A 89 0.68 -17.71 26.83
N ASN A 90 0.53 -18.16 25.58
CA ASN A 90 1.62 -18.77 24.80
C ASN A 90 1.55 -18.33 23.32
N PRO A 91 2.08 -17.15 22.98
CA PRO A 91 2.11 -16.69 21.59
C PRO A 91 3.11 -17.47 20.72
N CYS A 92 4.08 -18.17 21.32
CA CYS A 92 5.05 -18.98 20.58
C CYS A 92 4.38 -20.10 19.78
N TRP A 93 3.24 -20.61 20.25
CA TRP A 93 2.45 -21.64 19.57
C TRP A 93 1.96 -21.22 18.17
N THR A 94 1.84 -19.91 17.91
CA THR A 94 1.38 -19.43 16.59
C THR A 94 2.37 -19.75 15.47
N CYS A 95 3.68 -19.74 15.77
CA CYS A 95 4.73 -19.99 14.78
C CYS A 95 5.41 -21.35 14.95
N HIS A 96 5.63 -21.77 16.20
CA HIS A 96 6.39 -22.97 16.50
C HIS A 96 5.43 -24.15 16.68
N THR A 97 5.36 -25.05 15.71
CA THR A 97 4.37 -26.14 15.70
C THR A 97 5.04 -27.46 15.36
N GLN A 98 4.23 -28.53 15.31
CA GLN A 98 4.68 -29.77 14.69
C GLN A 98 4.65 -29.62 13.18
N SER A 99 5.54 -30.32 12.49
CA SER A 99 5.53 -30.38 11.03
C SER A 99 4.16 -30.77 10.49
N HIS A 100 3.74 -30.13 9.39
CA HIS A 100 2.46 -30.42 8.74
C HIS A 100 2.56 -30.27 7.22
N GLY A 101 2.22 -31.34 6.50
CA GLY A 101 2.27 -31.38 5.04
C GLY A 101 3.66 -31.05 4.50
N MET A 102 3.75 -30.07 3.61
CA MET A 102 5.02 -29.60 3.05
C MET A 102 5.86 -28.76 4.02
N ASN A 103 5.30 -28.32 5.15
CA ASN A 103 6.09 -27.68 6.20
C ASN A 103 6.74 -28.77 7.07
N ALA A 104 7.98 -29.12 6.72
CA ALA A 104 8.75 -30.16 7.41
C ALA A 104 9.39 -29.69 8.73
N MET A 105 9.38 -28.38 9.01
CA MET A 105 9.93 -27.85 10.27
C MET A 105 9.06 -28.32 11.45
N SER A 106 9.69 -28.90 12.47
CA SER A 106 9.03 -29.40 13.68
C SER A 106 9.76 -28.87 14.90
N ASP A 107 9.32 -27.73 15.40
CA ASP A 107 10.02 -26.93 16.39
C ASP A 107 9.15 -26.57 17.61
N ALA A 108 8.02 -27.26 17.78
CA ALA A 108 7.14 -27.12 18.95
C ALA A 108 7.86 -27.22 20.31
N HIS A 109 9.01 -27.90 20.38
CA HIS A 109 9.81 -27.99 21.59
C HIS A 109 10.38 -26.63 22.04
N LEU A 110 10.59 -25.67 21.10
CA LEU A 110 11.07 -24.32 21.39
C LEU A 110 10.11 -23.53 22.28
N GLN A 111 8.82 -23.85 22.25
CA GLN A 111 7.82 -23.25 23.15
C GLN A 111 8.13 -23.48 24.64
N ARG A 112 8.87 -24.55 24.97
CA ARG A 112 9.27 -24.89 26.34
C ARG A 112 10.72 -24.54 26.65
N ALA A 113 11.60 -24.67 25.66
CA ALA A 113 13.03 -24.54 25.86
C ALA A 113 13.51 -23.09 26.04
N TYR A 114 12.75 -22.10 25.53
CA TYR A 114 13.12 -20.68 25.54
C TYR A 114 14.55 -20.45 25.01
N ALA A 115 14.89 -21.13 23.92
CA ALA A 115 16.23 -21.22 23.35
C ALA A 115 16.61 -19.98 22.52
N PHE A 116 16.45 -18.79 23.10
CA PHE A 116 16.93 -17.54 22.52
C PHE A 116 18.45 -17.40 22.66
N SER A 117 19.06 -16.61 21.79
CA SER A 117 20.42 -16.12 22.00
C SER A 117 20.49 -15.25 23.25
N ASP A 118 21.68 -15.09 23.83
CA ASP A 118 21.89 -14.20 24.99
C ASP A 118 21.40 -12.77 24.73
N PHE A 119 21.49 -12.30 23.48
CA PHE A 119 20.96 -11.01 23.07
C PHE A 119 19.43 -11.01 23.06
N ALA A 120 18.81 -12.04 22.47
CA ALA A 120 17.35 -12.18 22.37
C ALA A 120 16.66 -12.51 23.70
N LEU A 121 17.38 -12.84 24.78
CA LEU A 121 16.79 -12.98 26.12
C LEU A 121 16.23 -11.66 26.68
N LYS A 122 16.64 -10.52 26.12
CA LYS A 122 16.13 -9.19 26.46
C LYS A 122 15.19 -8.70 25.36
N ASN A 123 14.10 -8.05 25.74
CA ASN A 123 13.21 -7.40 24.78
C ASN A 123 13.82 -6.07 24.33
N HIS A 124 14.12 -5.96 23.03
CA HIS A 124 14.69 -4.75 22.41
C HIS A 124 13.65 -3.88 21.70
N TRP A 125 12.37 -4.24 21.74
CA TRP A 125 11.27 -3.48 21.15
C TRP A 125 10.77 -2.37 22.08
N SER A 126 11.67 -1.50 22.55
CA SER A 126 11.37 -0.44 23.53
C SER A 126 10.33 0.57 23.02
N ASN A 127 10.28 0.79 21.71
CA ASN A 127 9.32 1.68 21.04
C ASN A 127 7.85 1.29 21.22
N LEU A 128 7.55 0.08 21.70
CA LEU A 128 6.20 -0.35 22.06
C LEU A 128 5.77 0.14 23.46
N PHE A 129 6.72 0.54 24.29
CA PHE A 129 6.50 0.94 25.68
C PHE A 129 6.81 2.41 25.92
N GLU A 130 7.75 2.96 25.17
CA GLU A 130 8.20 4.35 25.28
C GLU A 130 7.77 5.11 24.01
N PRO A 131 6.65 5.86 24.06
CA PRO A 131 6.22 6.61 22.90
C PRO A 131 7.20 7.76 22.63
N ALA A 132 7.48 8.01 21.35
CA ALA A 132 8.37 9.10 20.93
C ALA A 132 7.82 10.50 21.27
N VAL A 133 6.50 10.61 21.49
CA VAL A 133 5.79 11.82 21.91
C VAL A 133 4.93 11.47 23.12
N ALA A 134 4.91 12.31 24.15
CA ALA A 134 4.14 12.01 25.34
C ALA A 134 2.63 12.07 25.02
N PRO A 135 1.80 11.16 25.58
CA PRO A 135 0.35 11.22 25.39
C PRO A 135 -0.22 12.60 25.77
N GLY A 136 -1.07 13.15 24.90
CA GLY A 136 -1.74 14.44 25.10
C GLY A 136 -0.95 15.69 24.65
N GLN A 137 0.25 15.54 24.10
CA GLN A 137 0.99 16.69 23.54
C GLN A 137 0.50 17.13 22.15
N GLU A 138 -0.18 16.25 21.41
CA GLU A 138 -0.72 16.55 20.09
C GLU A 138 -2.23 16.81 20.16
N THR A 139 -2.68 17.85 19.45
CA THR A 139 -4.11 18.14 19.33
C THR A 139 -4.77 17.19 18.32
N GLU A 140 -6.07 16.91 18.49
CA GLU A 140 -6.83 16.12 17.52
C GLU A 140 -6.75 16.69 16.10
N ALA A 141 -6.85 18.02 15.96
CA ALA A 141 -6.71 18.70 14.67
C ALA A 141 -5.34 18.47 14.03
N ALA A 142 -4.26 18.45 14.82
CA ALA A 142 -2.92 18.15 14.33
C ALA A 142 -2.79 16.68 13.89
N LEU A 143 -3.35 15.74 14.66
CA LEU A 143 -3.36 14.31 14.33
C LEU A 143 -4.14 14.03 13.04
N LEU A 144 -5.36 14.58 12.92
CA LEU A 144 -6.17 14.49 11.71
C LEU A 144 -5.46 15.14 10.52
N GLY A 145 -4.86 16.32 10.72
CA GLY A 145 -4.05 16.99 9.72
C GLY A 145 -2.85 16.15 9.25
N TYR A 146 -2.22 15.37 10.14
CA TYR A 146 -1.14 14.46 9.80
C TYR A 146 -1.61 13.26 8.98
N VAL A 147 -2.64 12.53 9.44
CA VAL A 147 -3.11 11.31 8.77
C VAL A 147 -3.81 11.57 7.43
N ARG A 148 -4.33 12.79 7.21
CA ARG A 148 -4.94 13.20 5.94
C ARG A 148 -3.93 13.55 4.84
N GLN A 149 -2.63 13.64 5.15
CA GLN A 149 -1.60 13.94 4.16
C GLN A 149 -1.37 12.78 3.19
N ASP A 150 -1.26 13.08 1.90
CA ASP A 150 -0.81 12.11 0.91
C ASP A 150 0.72 11.99 0.93
N ASN A 151 1.22 10.85 1.40
CA ASN A 151 2.64 10.51 1.30
C ASN A 151 2.94 9.49 0.19
N TYR A 152 1.93 8.92 -0.46
CA TYR A 152 2.12 7.89 -1.48
C TYR A 152 2.31 8.50 -2.88
N ALA A 153 1.53 9.51 -3.25
CA ALA A 153 1.71 10.21 -4.51
C ALA A 153 3.12 10.83 -4.62
N ALA A 154 3.58 11.46 -3.54
CA ALA A 154 4.94 11.99 -3.45
C ALA A 154 6.01 10.90 -3.57
N LEU A 155 5.79 9.72 -2.96
CA LEU A 155 6.69 8.57 -3.07
C LEU A 155 6.77 8.03 -4.51
N ARG A 156 5.62 7.86 -5.18
CA ARG A 156 5.55 7.43 -6.59
C ARG A 156 6.34 8.37 -7.48
N GLU A 157 6.10 9.69 -7.35
CA GLU A 157 6.80 10.71 -8.13
C GLU A 157 8.31 10.66 -7.91
N ALA A 158 8.75 10.66 -6.65
CA ALA A 158 10.17 10.70 -6.30
C ALA A 158 10.95 9.45 -6.74
N LEU A 159 10.28 8.29 -6.89
CA LEU A 159 10.93 7.03 -7.29
C LEU A 159 10.78 6.70 -8.77
N ARG A 160 9.82 7.30 -9.50
CA ARG A 160 9.44 6.90 -10.88
C ARG A 160 10.64 6.77 -11.82
N SER A 161 11.49 7.80 -11.88
CA SER A 161 12.65 7.87 -12.78
C SER A 161 13.99 7.64 -12.07
N ARG A 162 13.96 7.24 -10.79
CA ARG A 162 15.18 7.16 -9.98
C ARG A 162 16.03 5.95 -10.35
N SER A 163 17.26 6.16 -10.82
CA SER A 163 18.16 5.09 -11.26
C SER A 163 19.00 4.49 -10.13
N ASP A 164 19.26 5.24 -9.05
CA ASP A 164 20.02 4.79 -7.87
C ASP A 164 19.21 3.93 -6.90
N PHE A 165 17.98 3.55 -7.24
CA PHE A 165 17.11 2.72 -6.41
C PHE A 165 16.78 1.39 -7.10
N PRO A 166 17.38 0.26 -6.65
CA PRO A 166 17.15 -1.05 -7.25
C PRO A 166 15.84 -1.72 -6.77
N GLY A 167 15.14 -1.11 -5.82
CA GLY A 167 13.92 -1.66 -5.23
C GLY A 167 12.66 -1.41 -6.08
N TYR A 168 11.51 -1.74 -5.49
CA TYR A 168 10.22 -1.53 -6.13
C TYR A 168 9.89 -0.05 -6.30
N LYS A 169 9.67 0.36 -7.54
CA LYS A 169 9.14 1.68 -7.88
C LYS A 169 7.62 1.59 -7.87
N PRO A 170 6.92 2.28 -6.95
CA PRO A 170 5.49 2.13 -6.81
C PRO A 170 4.74 2.49 -8.10
N ASP A 171 4.09 1.50 -8.69
CA ASP A 171 3.38 1.58 -9.96
C ASP A 171 1.86 1.56 -9.78
N LEU A 172 1.35 0.93 -8.69
CA LEU A 172 -0.06 0.90 -8.35
C LEU A 172 -0.63 2.31 -8.10
N ASP A 173 -1.76 2.61 -8.72
CA ASP A 173 -2.55 3.81 -8.48
C ASP A 173 -3.76 3.51 -7.61
N PHE A 174 -3.66 3.82 -6.32
CA PHE A 174 -4.79 3.64 -5.39
C PHE A 174 -5.95 4.60 -5.70
N ASP A 175 -5.71 5.77 -6.30
CA ASP A 175 -6.77 6.73 -6.62
C ASP A 175 -7.57 6.28 -7.86
N ALA A 176 -6.96 5.51 -8.76
CA ALA A 176 -7.67 4.86 -9.88
C ALA A 176 -8.63 3.76 -9.41
N GLY A 177 -8.36 3.17 -8.23
CA GLY A 177 -9.21 2.15 -7.61
C GLY A 177 -9.16 0.78 -8.30
N PHE A 178 -10.09 -0.09 -7.87
CA PHE A 178 -10.18 -1.49 -8.30
C PHE A 178 -11.53 -1.77 -8.95
N ASP A 179 -11.58 -2.78 -9.81
CA ASP A 179 -12.83 -3.32 -10.35
C ASP A 179 -13.52 -4.31 -9.40
N GLU A 180 -14.69 -4.80 -9.80
CA GLU A 180 -15.50 -5.72 -8.99
C GLU A 180 -14.83 -7.08 -8.76
N LEU A 181 -13.86 -7.45 -9.60
CA LEU A 181 -13.06 -8.68 -9.49
C LEU A 181 -11.76 -8.45 -8.70
N GLY A 182 -11.53 -7.22 -8.24
CA GLY A 182 -10.38 -6.81 -7.45
C GLY A 182 -9.14 -6.47 -8.27
N PHE A 183 -9.23 -6.31 -9.60
CA PHE A 183 -8.10 -5.86 -10.42
C PHE A 183 -7.94 -4.35 -10.36
N ALA A 184 -6.69 -3.90 -10.30
CA ALA A 184 -6.36 -2.48 -10.37
C ALA A 184 -6.75 -1.89 -11.73
N ARG A 185 -7.43 -0.74 -11.73
CA ARG A 185 -7.94 -0.07 -12.94
C ARG A 185 -6.85 0.67 -13.73
N ASP A 186 -5.65 0.76 -13.18
CA ASP A 186 -4.49 1.45 -13.76
C ASP A 186 -3.70 0.60 -14.77
N GLY A 187 -4.11 -0.66 -15.01
CA GLY A 187 -3.42 -1.58 -15.91
C GLY A 187 -2.13 -2.18 -15.35
N SER A 188 -1.81 -1.94 -14.08
CA SER A 188 -0.61 -2.47 -13.41
C SER A 188 -0.61 -4.00 -13.30
N GLY A 189 -1.78 -4.63 -13.37
CA GLY A 189 -1.98 -6.07 -13.20
C GLY A 189 -2.00 -6.53 -11.74
N TRP A 190 -2.02 -5.61 -10.77
CA TRP A 190 -2.28 -5.95 -9.37
C TRP A 190 -3.71 -6.44 -9.19
N ARG A 191 -3.89 -7.49 -8.39
CA ARG A 191 -5.20 -7.95 -7.93
C ARG A 191 -5.22 -7.98 -6.41
N SER A 192 -6.30 -7.50 -5.80
CA SER A 192 -6.52 -7.63 -4.35
C SER A 192 -6.53 -9.10 -3.95
N LEU A 193 -5.81 -9.42 -2.88
CA LEU A 193 -5.66 -10.76 -2.34
C LEU A 193 -6.38 -10.83 -0.99
N ARG A 194 -7.35 -11.74 -0.88
CA ARG A 194 -7.88 -12.14 0.43
C ARG A 194 -6.96 -13.19 1.03
N TYR A 195 -6.60 -13.00 2.29
CA TYR A 195 -5.68 -13.88 2.98
C TYR A 195 -6.27 -14.28 4.34
N LYS A 196 -5.82 -15.43 4.85
CA LYS A 196 -6.19 -15.86 6.19
C LYS A 196 -5.45 -14.98 7.21
N PRO A 197 -6.15 -14.29 8.12
CA PRO A 197 -5.49 -13.43 9.09
C PRO A 197 -4.57 -14.26 9.98
N PHE A 198 -3.38 -13.72 10.25
CA PHE A 198 -2.43 -14.33 11.16
C PHE A 198 -2.81 -13.94 12.60
N PRO A 199 -2.85 -14.89 13.57
CA PRO A 199 -3.23 -14.58 14.94
C PRO A 199 -2.45 -13.39 15.54
N ALA A 200 -3.14 -12.55 16.30
CA ALA A 200 -2.61 -11.33 16.91
C ALA A 200 -2.14 -10.23 15.93
N THR A 201 -2.51 -10.32 14.65
CA THR A 201 -2.29 -9.24 13.65
C THR A 201 -3.62 -8.64 13.16
N PHE A 202 -3.81 -8.49 11.86
CA PHE A 202 -4.97 -7.86 11.20
C PHE A 202 -6.22 -8.77 11.26
N TRP A 203 -6.68 -9.07 12.48
CA TRP A 203 -7.84 -9.94 12.71
C TRP A 203 -9.14 -9.23 12.28
N PRO A 204 -10.05 -9.88 11.54
CA PRO A 204 -11.32 -9.28 11.10
C PRO A 204 -12.14 -8.57 12.18
N MET A 205 -12.10 -9.06 13.42
CA MET A 205 -12.84 -8.45 14.55
C MET A 205 -12.27 -7.10 15.00
N ASN A 206 -11.03 -6.79 14.63
CA ASN A 206 -10.35 -5.53 14.97
C ASN A 206 -10.39 -4.52 13.81
N GLY A 207 -11.08 -4.86 12.71
CA GLY A 207 -11.00 -4.17 11.43
C GLY A 207 -9.73 -4.54 10.65
N SER A 208 -9.82 -4.52 9.32
CA SER A 208 -8.64 -4.62 8.45
C SER A 208 -8.22 -3.20 8.06
N THR A 209 -6.99 -2.85 8.41
CA THR A 209 -6.39 -1.54 8.13
C THR A 209 -5.28 -1.65 7.11
N ASP A 210 -5.30 -2.75 6.37
CA ASP A 210 -4.25 -3.17 5.49
C ASP A 210 -4.82 -3.84 4.25
N ASP A 211 -4.09 -3.73 3.15
CA ASP A 211 -4.46 -4.33 1.87
C ASP A 211 -3.30 -5.18 1.38
N VAL A 212 -3.60 -6.36 0.85
CA VAL A 212 -2.61 -7.19 0.16
C VAL A 212 -2.99 -7.32 -1.31
N PHE A 213 -2.02 -7.16 -2.19
CA PHE A 213 -2.17 -7.33 -3.63
C PHE A 213 -1.17 -8.35 -4.14
N VAL A 214 -1.58 -9.13 -5.14
CA VAL A 214 -0.74 -10.09 -5.84
C VAL A 214 -0.64 -9.69 -7.31
N ARG A 215 0.55 -9.88 -7.90
CA ARG A 215 0.76 -9.77 -9.34
C ARG A 215 1.60 -10.91 -9.85
N LEU A 216 1.13 -11.57 -10.90
CA LEU A 216 1.93 -12.56 -11.64
C LEU A 216 2.74 -11.90 -12.76
N PRO A 217 3.90 -12.48 -13.14
CA PRO A 217 4.68 -12.01 -14.29
C PRO A 217 3.85 -11.92 -15.58
N LYS A 218 4.30 -11.09 -16.53
CA LYS A 218 3.59 -10.78 -17.78
C LYS A 218 3.08 -12.02 -18.52
N GLN A 219 3.91 -13.05 -18.68
CA GLN A 219 3.56 -14.31 -19.36
C GLN A 219 2.37 -15.08 -18.75
N PHE A 220 2.02 -14.86 -17.47
CA PHE A 220 0.84 -15.48 -16.84
C PHE A 220 -0.44 -14.68 -17.13
N ARG A 221 -0.32 -13.53 -17.78
CA ARG A 221 -1.39 -12.58 -18.10
C ARG A 221 -1.60 -12.45 -19.61
N GLU A 222 -0.95 -13.32 -20.38
CA GLU A 222 -0.95 -13.31 -21.84
C GLU A 222 -1.49 -14.63 -22.37
N ASP A 223 -2.23 -14.57 -23.47
CA ASP A 223 -2.75 -15.73 -24.18
C ASP A 223 -1.63 -16.49 -24.93
N ASP A 224 -2.00 -17.53 -25.69
CA ASP A 224 -1.07 -18.33 -26.48
C ASP A 224 -0.33 -17.57 -27.59
N LYS A 225 -0.82 -16.37 -27.95
CA LYS A 225 -0.20 -15.48 -28.95
C LYS A 225 0.71 -14.45 -28.32
N GLY A 226 0.75 -14.37 -26.98
CA GLY A 226 1.51 -13.36 -26.24
C GLY A 226 0.75 -12.05 -26.06
N GLU A 227 -0.55 -12.01 -26.36
CA GLU A 227 -1.39 -10.82 -26.20
C GLU A 227 -2.01 -10.79 -24.79
N ALA A 228 -2.18 -9.59 -24.22
CA ALA A 228 -2.75 -9.46 -22.89
C ALA A 228 -4.18 -10.05 -22.84
N SER A 229 -4.43 -10.94 -21.88
CA SER A 229 -5.69 -11.65 -21.73
C SER A 229 -6.13 -11.67 -20.26
N ALA A 230 -7.20 -10.95 -19.96
CA ALA A 230 -7.80 -10.93 -18.63
C ALA A 230 -8.28 -12.32 -18.21
N GLU A 231 -8.87 -13.08 -19.15
CA GLU A 231 -9.40 -14.41 -18.88
C GLU A 231 -8.28 -15.41 -18.54
N THR A 232 -7.18 -15.37 -19.29
CA THR A 232 -5.99 -16.19 -18.99
C THR A 232 -5.38 -15.82 -17.65
N TYR A 233 -5.35 -14.52 -17.30
CA TYR A 233 -4.84 -14.09 -16.01
C TYR A 233 -5.71 -14.59 -14.86
N ARG A 234 -7.04 -14.45 -14.98
CA ARG A 234 -8.00 -14.97 -14.00
C ARG A 234 -7.85 -16.47 -13.83
N ALA A 235 -7.77 -17.23 -14.93
CA ALA A 235 -7.55 -18.67 -14.89
C ALA A 235 -6.25 -19.06 -14.17
N ASN A 236 -5.13 -18.39 -14.46
CA ASN A 236 -3.86 -18.64 -13.79
C ASN A 236 -3.87 -18.29 -12.30
N LEU A 237 -4.64 -17.27 -11.89
CA LEU A 237 -4.85 -16.97 -10.47
C LEU A 237 -5.76 -18.00 -9.79
N SER A 238 -6.80 -18.50 -10.47
CA SER A 238 -7.65 -19.58 -9.96
C SER A 238 -6.88 -20.89 -9.80
N LEU A 239 -5.96 -21.23 -10.72
CA LEU A 239 -5.04 -22.36 -10.56
C LEU A 239 -4.18 -22.20 -9.31
N LEU A 240 -3.67 -20.99 -9.08
CA LEU A 240 -2.80 -20.68 -7.96
C LEU A 240 -3.57 -20.75 -6.62
N GLU A 241 -4.77 -20.19 -6.57
CA GLU A 241 -5.67 -20.30 -5.42
C GLU A 241 -5.98 -21.76 -5.12
N ALA A 242 -6.43 -22.54 -6.11
CA ALA A 242 -6.71 -23.96 -5.95
C ALA A 242 -5.47 -24.73 -5.46
N SER A 243 -4.29 -24.41 -5.99
CA SER A 243 -3.01 -25.02 -5.61
C SER A 243 -2.59 -24.74 -4.16
N LEU A 244 -2.97 -23.58 -3.61
CA LEU A 244 -2.57 -23.11 -2.28
C LEU A 244 -3.63 -23.36 -1.20
N ALA A 245 -4.90 -23.20 -1.53
CA ALA A 245 -6.02 -23.15 -0.59
C ALA A 245 -6.79 -24.47 -0.48
N SER A 246 -6.49 -25.44 -1.34
CA SER A 246 -7.08 -26.79 -1.22
C SER A 246 -6.34 -27.63 -0.18
N ASP A 247 -6.98 -28.70 0.28
CA ASP A 247 -6.36 -29.65 1.22
C ASP A 247 -5.02 -30.16 0.65
N PRO A 248 -3.88 -29.94 1.34
CA PRO A 248 -2.58 -30.39 0.87
C PRO A 248 -2.43 -31.92 0.81
N ALA A 249 -3.31 -32.69 1.46
CA ALA A 249 -3.29 -34.16 1.43
C ALA A 249 -4.00 -34.76 0.21
N LEU A 250 -4.81 -33.98 -0.53
CA LEU A 250 -5.48 -34.46 -1.73
C LEU A 250 -4.49 -34.57 -2.90
N GLU A 251 -4.61 -35.61 -3.71
CA GLU A 251 -3.88 -35.68 -4.99
C GLU A 251 -4.40 -34.64 -5.98
N SER A 252 -3.53 -34.16 -6.87
CA SER A 252 -3.89 -33.12 -7.85
C SER A 252 -5.03 -33.54 -8.78
N ALA A 253 -5.16 -34.83 -9.09
CA ALA A 253 -6.23 -35.37 -9.94
C ALA A 253 -7.59 -35.52 -9.24
N ALA A 254 -7.60 -35.55 -7.90
CA ALA A 254 -8.82 -35.70 -7.11
C ALA A 254 -9.36 -34.36 -6.59
N LEU A 255 -8.66 -33.26 -6.93
CA LEU A 255 -9.00 -31.93 -6.45
C LEU A 255 -10.22 -31.39 -7.18
N ASP A 256 -11.11 -30.80 -6.39
CA ASP A 256 -12.31 -30.12 -6.83
C ASP A 256 -12.41 -28.78 -6.09
N HIS A 257 -12.17 -27.68 -6.79
CA HIS A 257 -12.07 -26.35 -6.18
C HIS A 257 -13.04 -25.36 -6.84
N PRO A 258 -13.90 -24.66 -6.08
CA PRO A 258 -14.72 -23.58 -6.61
C PRO A 258 -13.84 -22.47 -7.19
N ILE A 259 -14.19 -21.94 -8.35
CA ILE A 259 -13.47 -20.83 -8.99
C ILE A 259 -14.47 -19.75 -9.40
N GLU A 260 -13.96 -18.55 -9.65
CA GLU A 260 -14.75 -17.55 -10.37
C GLU A 260 -15.20 -18.07 -11.74
N PRO A 261 -16.30 -17.55 -12.32
CA PRO A 261 -16.76 -18.04 -13.62
C PRO A 261 -15.73 -17.73 -14.73
N LEU A 262 -15.29 -18.77 -15.45
CA LEU A 262 -14.27 -18.68 -16.51
C LEU A 262 -14.74 -19.33 -17.80
N SER A 263 -14.44 -18.72 -18.95
CA SER A 263 -14.71 -19.31 -20.26
C SER A 263 -13.66 -20.37 -20.64
N GLU A 264 -14.08 -21.64 -20.73
CA GLU A 264 -13.21 -22.73 -21.15
C GLU A 264 -12.71 -22.58 -22.59
N THR A 265 -13.53 -22.00 -23.47
CA THR A 265 -13.15 -21.73 -24.86
C THR A 265 -11.99 -20.73 -24.95
N VAL A 266 -11.97 -19.71 -24.09
CA VAL A 266 -10.89 -18.71 -24.07
C VAL A 266 -9.63 -19.26 -23.40
N VAL A 267 -9.79 -20.05 -22.34
CA VAL A 267 -8.67 -20.70 -21.65
C VAL A 267 -8.08 -21.85 -22.47
N GLY A 268 -8.88 -22.50 -23.31
CA GLY A 268 -8.50 -23.66 -24.12
C GLY A 268 -8.36 -24.95 -23.31
N TYR A 269 -9.10 -25.08 -22.20
CA TYR A 269 -8.99 -26.21 -21.27
C TYR A 269 -10.37 -26.58 -20.68
N ASP A 270 -10.61 -27.87 -20.49
CA ASP A 270 -11.78 -28.41 -19.79
C ASP A 270 -11.56 -28.23 -18.27
N LEU A 271 -12.02 -27.10 -17.75
CA LEU A 271 -11.80 -26.71 -16.36
C LEU A 271 -12.70 -27.52 -15.43
N ASN A 272 -13.91 -27.89 -15.87
CA ASN A 272 -14.90 -28.53 -15.01
C ASN A 272 -14.84 -30.08 -15.04
N GLY A 273 -14.12 -30.67 -16.00
CA GLY A 273 -13.93 -32.11 -16.17
C GLY A 273 -15.08 -32.85 -16.85
N ASP A 274 -15.95 -32.16 -17.61
CA ASP A 274 -17.11 -32.78 -18.27
C ASP A 274 -16.79 -33.42 -19.63
N GLY A 275 -15.54 -33.31 -20.08
CA GLY A 275 -15.04 -33.86 -21.34
C GLY A 275 -15.23 -32.93 -22.54
N ARG A 276 -15.63 -31.68 -22.34
CA ARG A 276 -15.80 -30.67 -23.39
C ARG A 276 -15.05 -29.39 -23.02
N ILE A 277 -14.63 -28.63 -24.04
CA ILE A 277 -14.05 -27.29 -23.86
C ILE A 277 -15.09 -26.29 -24.36
N ALA A 278 -16.08 -25.99 -23.53
CA ALA A 278 -17.20 -25.16 -23.93
C ALA A 278 -17.93 -24.53 -22.74
N GLY A 279 -18.33 -23.27 -22.90
CA GLY A 279 -19.16 -22.58 -21.92
C GLY A 279 -18.35 -21.99 -20.77
N GLU A 280 -19.01 -21.87 -19.62
CA GLU A 280 -18.50 -21.21 -18.42
C GLU A 280 -18.34 -22.22 -17.29
N ALA A 281 -17.12 -22.35 -16.76
CA ALA A 281 -16.80 -23.18 -15.61
C ALA A 281 -16.78 -22.35 -14.32
N LYS A 282 -17.37 -22.90 -13.25
CA LYS A 282 -17.38 -22.31 -11.89
C LYS A 282 -16.64 -23.19 -10.86
N LYS A 283 -15.99 -24.24 -11.37
CA LYS A 283 -15.26 -25.23 -10.61
C LYS A 283 -14.06 -25.66 -11.45
N LEU A 284 -12.93 -25.84 -10.79
CA LEU A 284 -11.74 -26.48 -11.33
C LEU A 284 -11.72 -27.93 -10.85
N HIS A 285 -11.83 -28.86 -11.79
CA HIS A 285 -11.62 -30.29 -11.58
C HIS A 285 -10.20 -30.65 -12.02
N ALA A 286 -9.43 -31.22 -11.09
CA ALA A 286 -8.02 -31.54 -11.20
C ALA A 286 -7.11 -30.33 -11.50
N LEU A 287 -5.92 -30.32 -10.87
CA LEU A 287 -4.90 -29.34 -11.22
C LEU A 287 -4.16 -29.77 -12.49
N PRO A 288 -4.04 -28.90 -13.52
CA PRO A 288 -3.17 -29.16 -14.65
C PRO A 288 -1.69 -29.17 -14.22
N THR A 289 -0.83 -29.72 -15.07
CA THR A 289 0.62 -29.79 -14.78
C THR A 289 1.34 -28.46 -15.02
N THR A 290 0.72 -27.54 -15.76
CA THR A 290 1.29 -26.26 -16.19
C THR A 290 0.23 -25.16 -16.15
N PHE A 291 0.68 -23.91 -16.25
CA PHE A 291 -0.21 -22.74 -16.36
C PHE A 291 -0.78 -22.59 -17.77
N PHE A 292 -1.71 -21.65 -17.97
CA PHE A 292 -2.35 -21.37 -19.25
C PHE A 292 -1.69 -20.23 -20.03
N GLY A 293 -1.98 -20.17 -21.34
CA GLY A 293 -1.50 -19.14 -22.26
C GLY A 293 0.02 -19.15 -22.45
N ALA A 294 0.64 -17.97 -22.50
CA ALA A 294 2.10 -17.85 -22.68
C ALA A 294 2.91 -18.53 -21.56
N ALA A 295 2.30 -18.82 -20.41
CA ALA A 295 2.91 -19.54 -19.29
C ALA A 295 2.85 -21.08 -19.38
N LYS A 296 2.35 -21.69 -20.47
CA LYS A 296 2.18 -23.15 -20.61
C LYS A 296 3.43 -24.01 -20.51
N ALA A 297 4.62 -23.42 -20.62
CA ALA A 297 5.87 -24.14 -20.39
C ALA A 297 6.26 -24.21 -18.89
N ILE A 298 5.54 -23.49 -18.02
CA ILE A 298 5.88 -23.34 -16.60
C ILE A 298 5.06 -24.34 -15.81
N LYS A 299 5.75 -25.19 -15.04
CA LYS A 299 5.12 -26.19 -14.18
C LYS A 299 4.33 -25.53 -13.06
N LEU A 300 3.09 -25.96 -12.87
CA LEU A 300 2.32 -25.67 -11.67
C LEU A 300 2.85 -26.55 -10.54
N ARG A 301 3.45 -25.94 -9.52
CA ARG A 301 3.91 -26.64 -8.32
C ARG A 301 2.90 -26.44 -7.21
N ARG A 302 2.40 -27.53 -6.64
CA ARG A 302 1.41 -27.49 -5.56
C ARG A 302 1.95 -26.70 -4.37
N GLY A 303 1.12 -25.80 -3.83
CA GLY A 303 1.44 -24.97 -2.67
C GLY A 303 2.55 -23.93 -2.88
N LEU A 304 2.99 -23.66 -4.11
CA LEU A 304 4.04 -22.70 -4.40
C LEU A 304 3.61 -21.67 -5.44
N PHE A 305 3.86 -20.40 -5.15
CA PHE A 305 3.79 -19.31 -6.13
C PHE A 305 4.87 -19.49 -7.21
N PRO A 306 4.62 -19.19 -8.49
CA PRO A 306 5.68 -19.22 -9.50
C PRO A 306 6.75 -18.15 -9.24
N ARG A 307 8.00 -18.40 -9.68
CA ARG A 307 9.03 -17.36 -9.67
C ARG A 307 8.55 -16.10 -10.39
N GLY A 308 8.84 -14.96 -9.77
CA GLY A 308 8.48 -13.65 -10.25
C GLY A 308 7.13 -13.13 -9.72
N THR A 309 6.35 -13.94 -9.00
CA THR A 309 5.18 -13.42 -8.28
C THR A 309 5.58 -12.28 -7.35
N GLU A 310 4.81 -11.22 -7.39
CA GLU A 310 4.98 -10.02 -6.59
C GLU A 310 3.83 -9.90 -5.59
N PHE A 311 4.13 -9.36 -4.41
CA PHE A 311 3.16 -8.96 -3.41
C PHE A 311 3.39 -7.51 -3.03
N LEU A 312 2.29 -6.79 -2.84
CA LEU A 312 2.28 -5.46 -2.27
C LEU A 312 1.38 -5.49 -1.04
N HIS A 313 1.87 -4.98 0.09
CA HIS A 313 1.12 -4.88 1.33
C HIS A 313 1.15 -3.45 1.84
N SER A 314 -0.01 -2.81 1.97
CA SER A 314 -0.12 -1.47 2.55
C SER A 314 -0.76 -1.53 3.92
N VAL A 315 -0.32 -0.67 4.84
CA VAL A 315 -0.97 -0.43 6.14
C VAL A 315 -1.35 1.04 6.22
N ARG A 316 -2.59 1.32 6.64
CA ARG A 316 -3.18 2.65 6.70
C ARG A 316 -3.29 3.16 8.14
N TYR A 317 -3.18 4.47 8.30
CA TYR A 317 -3.71 5.12 9.50
C TYR A 317 -5.24 5.18 9.42
N LEU A 318 -5.88 5.49 10.55
CA LEU A 318 -7.33 5.65 10.62
C LEU A 318 -7.73 7.13 10.56
N ASP A 319 -8.83 7.41 9.87
CA ASP A 319 -9.50 8.71 9.86
C ASP A 319 -11.00 8.46 10.11
N PRO A 320 -11.55 8.84 11.28
CA PRO A 320 -12.95 8.57 11.61
C PRO A 320 -13.96 9.28 10.70
N ASP A 321 -13.53 10.33 9.99
CA ASP A 321 -14.40 11.07 9.08
C ASP A 321 -14.32 10.55 7.63
N ALA A 322 -13.39 9.63 7.33
CA ALA A 322 -13.29 9.01 6.02
C ALA A 322 -14.33 7.89 5.87
N PRO A 323 -15.02 7.76 4.72
CA PRO A 323 -16.05 6.72 4.53
C PRO A 323 -15.58 5.28 4.79
N SER A 324 -14.31 4.99 4.52
CA SER A 324 -13.69 3.67 4.75
C SER A 324 -12.96 3.56 6.09
N PHE A 325 -13.00 4.60 6.92
CA PHE A 325 -12.15 4.80 8.10
C PHE A 325 -10.64 4.81 7.82
N MET A 326 -10.21 4.64 6.57
CA MET A 326 -8.80 4.64 6.18
C MET A 326 -8.36 6.05 5.81
N ALA A 327 -7.26 6.49 6.42
CA ALA A 327 -6.66 7.77 6.13
C ALA A 327 -5.87 7.74 4.81
N ARG A 328 -5.72 8.92 4.19
CA ARG A 328 -4.95 9.05 2.95
C ARG A 328 -3.47 8.72 3.16
N ARG A 329 -2.92 9.05 4.33
CA ARG A 329 -1.54 8.73 4.69
C ARG A 329 -1.35 7.23 4.88
N MET A 330 -0.40 6.65 4.15
CA MET A 330 0.08 5.31 4.41
C MET A 330 1.00 5.29 5.63
N LYS A 331 0.76 4.34 6.54
CA LYS A 331 1.69 4.03 7.64
C LYS A 331 2.87 3.23 7.11
N GLU A 332 2.61 2.26 6.26
CA GLU A 332 3.63 1.35 5.74
C GLU A 332 3.27 0.83 4.35
N LEU A 333 4.30 0.58 3.53
CA LEU A 333 4.18 -0.10 2.25
C LEU A 333 5.32 -1.12 2.13
N ARG A 334 4.97 -2.41 2.00
CA ARG A 334 5.92 -3.51 1.83
C ARG A 334 5.75 -4.09 0.45
N TYR A 335 6.87 -4.34 -0.21
CA TYR A 335 6.91 -5.04 -1.49
C TYR A 335 7.76 -6.29 -1.36
N MET A 336 7.28 -7.38 -1.94
CA MET A 336 7.99 -8.64 -2.01
C MET A 336 7.93 -9.19 -3.44
N LYS A 337 9.00 -9.84 -3.87
CA LYS A 337 9.04 -10.57 -5.14
C LYS A 337 9.72 -11.91 -4.94
N LYS A 338 9.09 -13.00 -5.38
CA LYS A 338 9.71 -14.31 -5.39
C LYS A 338 10.80 -14.34 -6.47
N THR A 339 12.07 -14.27 -6.08
CA THR A 339 13.21 -14.22 -7.01
C THR A 339 13.82 -15.59 -7.30
N ARG A 340 13.60 -16.58 -6.43
CA ARG A 340 14.16 -17.92 -6.51
C ARG A 340 13.07 -18.97 -6.42
N GLU A 341 13.29 -20.12 -7.05
CA GLU A 341 12.52 -21.31 -6.72
C GLU A 341 13.06 -21.90 -5.41
N LEU A 342 12.22 -22.67 -4.71
CA LEU A 342 12.73 -23.48 -3.60
C LEU A 342 13.61 -24.56 -4.22
N ASP A 343 14.88 -24.58 -3.81
CA ASP A 343 15.77 -25.70 -4.11
C ASP A 343 15.20 -26.95 -3.40
N ALA A 344 15.50 -28.13 -3.92
CA ALA A 344 15.26 -29.35 -3.14
C ALA A 344 16.25 -29.35 -1.97
N TRP A 345 15.78 -28.95 -0.78
CA TRP A 345 16.51 -29.07 0.48
C TRP A 345 16.12 -30.36 1.18
#